data_AF-A0A3E0KNW5-F1
#
_entry.id   AF-A0A3E0KNW5-F1
#
_cell.length_a   1.000
_cell.length_b   1.000
_cell.length_c   1.000
_cell.angle_alpha   90.00
_cell.angle_beta   90.00
_cell.angle_gamma   90.00
#
_symmetry.space_group_name_H-M   'P 1'
#
loop_
_entity.id
_entity.type
_entity.pdbx_description
1 polymer ?
#
loop_
_entity_poly.entity_id
_entity_poly.type
_entity_poly.pdbx_seq_one_letter_code
_entity_poly.pdbx_strand_id
1 'polypeptide(L)'
;MGGPGIHWDGIPLAVIWTVADPGLVWGGAAPEPLREAAWQGRRVLLRRDPEGWDRVERVLSPDPEDFLDPRLAPGALWPPDLR
;
A
#
# COMPACT_ATOMS: atom_id res chain seq x y z
N MET A 1 -7.22 -22.85 -46.98
CA MET A 1 -6.58 -23.25 -45.71
C MET A 1 -6.48 -22.00 -44.84
N GLY A 2 -7.44 -21.80 -43.93
CA GLY A 2 -7.40 -20.69 -42.96
C GLY A 2 -6.90 -21.22 -41.62
N GLY A 3 -5.86 -20.60 -41.07
CA GLY A 3 -5.36 -20.94 -39.73
C GLY A 3 -6.36 -20.49 -38.64
N PRO A 4 -6.36 -21.14 -37.46
CA PRO A 4 -7.28 -20.78 -36.39
C PRO A 4 -6.89 -19.42 -35.80
N GLY A 5 -7.62 -18.38 -36.18
CA GLY A 5 -7.63 -17.11 -35.48
C GLY A 5 -8.23 -17.33 -34.09
N ILE A 6 -7.49 -16.93 -33.06
CA ILE A 6 -7.99 -16.94 -31.68
C ILE A 6 -9.10 -15.88 -31.60
N HIS A 7 -10.35 -16.34 -31.49
CA HIS A 7 -11.52 -15.52 -31.21
C HIS A 7 -11.88 -15.71 -29.74
N TRP A 8 -11.82 -14.63 -28.96
CA TRP A 8 -12.32 -14.59 -27.59
C TRP A 8 -13.59 -13.72 -27.57
N ASP A 9 -14.69 -14.28 -27.07
CA ASP A 9 -15.94 -13.57 -26.85
C ASP A 9 -15.80 -12.51 -25.74
N GLY A 10 -15.99 -11.24 -26.11
CA GLY A 10 -16.85 -10.31 -25.35
C GLY A 10 -16.36 -9.67 -24.04
N ILE A 11 -15.17 -9.95 -23.51
CA ILE A 11 -14.63 -9.21 -22.34
C ILE A 11 -13.42 -8.39 -22.78
N PRO A 12 -13.41 -7.04 -22.66
CA PRO A 12 -12.21 -6.27 -22.94
C PRO A 12 -11.14 -6.64 -21.92
N LEU A 13 -10.09 -7.32 -22.39
CA LEU A 13 -8.94 -7.69 -21.57
C LEU A 13 -8.12 -6.44 -21.31
N ALA A 14 -8.31 -5.83 -20.13
CA ALA A 14 -7.49 -4.72 -19.68
C ALA A 14 -6.14 -5.28 -19.20
N VAL A 15 -5.07 -4.99 -19.93
CA VAL A 15 -3.71 -5.26 -19.46
C VAL A 15 -3.26 -4.07 -18.64
N ILE A 16 -3.15 -4.26 -17.32
CA ILE A 16 -2.52 -3.29 -16.42
C ILE A 16 -1.04 -3.68 -16.29
N TRP A 17 -0.16 -2.76 -16.61
CA TRP A 17 1.30 -2.92 -16.47
C TRP A 17 1.85 -1.80 -15.60
N THR A 18 2.93 -2.09 -14.87
CA THR A 18 3.69 -1.12 -14.09
C THR A 18 5.18 -1.47 -14.14
N VAL A 19 6.05 -0.48 -13.92
CA VAL A 19 7.49 -0.70 -13.77
C VAL A 19 7.78 -0.90 -12.29
N ALA A 20 8.41 -2.02 -11.95
CA ALA A 20 8.82 -2.34 -10.58
C ALA A 20 10.36 -2.45 -10.51
N ASP A 21 10.91 -2.19 -9.33
CA ASP A 21 12.33 -2.36 -9.07
C ASP A 21 12.75 -3.84 -9.26
N PRO A 22 13.83 -4.15 -10.01
CA PRO A 22 14.26 -5.53 -10.23
C PRO A 22 14.61 -6.27 -8.93
N GLY A 23 15.11 -5.56 -7.91
CA GLY A 23 15.38 -6.11 -6.58
C GLY A 23 14.10 -6.50 -5.84
N LEU A 24 13.00 -5.79 -6.03
CA LEU A 24 11.69 -6.20 -5.51
C LEU A 24 11.17 -7.47 -6.20
N VAL A 25 11.38 -7.59 -7.51
CA VAL A 25 10.89 -8.72 -8.31
C VAL A 25 11.75 -9.97 -8.11
N TRP A 26 13.07 -9.81 -8.00
CA TRP A 26 14.02 -10.92 -7.93
C TRP A 26 14.51 -11.24 -6.52
N GLY A 27 14.39 -10.30 -5.58
CA GLY A 27 14.94 -10.45 -4.24
C GLY A 27 14.15 -11.38 -3.32
N GLY A 28 12.95 -11.82 -3.72
CA GLY A 28 12.11 -12.73 -2.92
C GLY A 28 11.66 -12.18 -1.55
N ALA A 29 12.11 -10.97 -1.18
CA ALA A 29 11.69 -10.27 0.01
C ALA A 29 10.26 -9.76 -0.23
N ALA A 30 9.29 -10.52 0.26
CA ALA A 30 7.95 -9.99 0.42
C ALA A 30 8.07 -8.71 1.28
N PRO A 31 7.56 -7.55 0.83
CA PRO A 31 7.54 -6.36 1.67
C PRO A 31 6.85 -6.72 2.98
N GLU A 32 7.38 -6.23 4.10
CA GLU A 32 6.75 -6.46 5.40
C GLU A 32 5.27 -6.10 5.32
N PRO A 33 4.37 -6.96 5.84
CA PRO A 33 2.95 -6.76 5.69
C PRO A 33 2.55 -5.46 6.39
N LEU A 34 2.13 -4.48 5.60
CA LEU A 34 1.55 -3.25 6.12
C LEU A 34 0.22 -3.60 6.79
N ARG A 35 -0.01 -3.03 7.96
CA ARG A 35 -1.26 -3.22 8.71
C ARG A 35 -2.09 -1.96 8.66
N GLU A 36 -3.37 -2.09 8.33
CA GLU A 36 -4.29 -0.98 8.43
C GLU A 36 -4.71 -0.74 9.89
N ALA A 37 -4.84 0.53 10.25
CA ALA A 37 -5.39 0.95 11.53
C ALA A 37 -6.28 2.18 11.37
N ALA A 38 -7.15 2.40 12.35
CA ALA A 38 -8.01 3.58 12.42
C ALA A 38 -7.81 4.31 13.75
N TRP A 39 -7.77 5.64 13.69
CA TRP A 39 -7.71 6.49 14.88
C TRP A 39 -8.53 7.76 14.63
N GLN A 40 -9.47 8.04 15.53
CA GLN A 40 -10.40 9.17 15.41
C GLN A 40 -11.10 9.26 14.03
N GLY A 41 -11.46 8.12 13.45
CA GLY A 41 -12.11 8.04 12.13
C GLY A 41 -11.16 8.08 10.92
N ARG A 42 -9.86 8.30 11.14
CA ARG A 42 -8.84 8.39 10.10
C ARG A 42 -8.16 7.04 9.90
N ARG A 43 -8.00 6.60 8.65
CA ARG A 43 -7.34 5.33 8.31
C ARG A 43 -5.89 5.56 7.92
N VAL A 44 -5.00 4.69 8.40
CA VAL A 44 -3.56 4.71 8.08
C VAL A 44 -3.03 3.31 7.80
N LEU A 45 -1.94 3.24 7.04
CA LEU A 45 -1.08 2.07 6.97
C LEU A 45 0.05 2.20 7.98
N LEU A 46 0.34 1.10 8.64
CA LEU A 46 1.41 0.96 9.62
C LEU A 46 2.44 -0.04 9.13
N ARG A 47 3.70 0.27 9.38
CA ARG A 47 4.81 -0.68 9.30
C ARG A 47 5.35 -0.91 10.71
N ARG A 48 5.69 -2.14 11.04
CA ARG A 48 6.41 -2.44 12.28
C ARG A 48 7.90 -2.23 12.07
N ASP A 49 8.55 -1.48 12.95
CA ASP A 49 9.99 -1.31 12.91
C ASP A 49 10.73 -2.51 13.54
N PRO A 50 12.05 -2.64 13.33
CA PRO A 50 12.85 -3.73 13.91
C PRO A 50 12.82 -3.78 15.44
N GLU A 51 12.54 -2.66 16.09
CA GLU A 51 12.40 -2.51 17.54
C GLU A 51 11.00 -2.96 18.04
N GLY A 52 10.09 -3.29 17.12
CA GLY A 52 8.75 -3.81 17.41
C GLY A 52 7.67 -2.74 17.54
N TRP A 53 8.00 -1.47 17.33
CA TRP A 53 7.04 -0.37 17.33
C TRP A 53 6.30 -0.29 16.01
N ASP A 54 5.02 0.11 16.06
CA ASP A 54 4.32 0.47 14.84
C ASP A 54 4.58 1.93 14.49
N ARG A 55 4.81 2.19 13.21
CA ARG A 55 4.99 3.52 12.66
C ARG A 55 4.07 3.74 11.49
N VAL A 56 3.60 4.98 11.33
CA VAL A 56 2.77 5.36 10.19
C VAL A 56 3.60 5.27 8.91
N GLU A 57 3.13 4.49 7.94
CA GLU A 57 3.71 4.43 6.59
C GLU A 57 3.01 5.46 5.69
N ARG A 58 1.67 5.53 5.76
CA ARG A 58 0.85 6.42 4.93
C ARG A 58 -0.54 6.65 5.50
N VAL A 59 -1.08 7.86 5.30
CA VAL A 59 -2.50 8.17 5.54
C VAL A 59 -3.36 7.67 4.37
N LEU A 60 -4.43 6.93 4.67
CA LEU A 60 -5.42 6.41 3.70
C LEU A 60 -6.72 7.23 3.69
N SER A 61 -6.77 8.32 4.46
CA SER A 61 -7.94 9.20 4.49
C SER A 61 -8.12 9.90 3.14
N PRO A 62 -9.37 10.06 2.65
CA PRO A 62 -9.66 10.91 1.51
C PRO A 62 -9.67 12.41 1.86
N ASP A 63 -9.67 12.77 3.15
CA ASP A 63 -9.67 14.16 3.61
C ASP A 63 -8.25 14.77 3.54
N PRO A 64 -8.04 15.87 2.78
CA PRO A 64 -6.74 16.55 2.71
C PRO A 64 -6.22 17.03 4.07
N GLU A 65 -7.10 17.41 5.01
CA GLU A 65 -6.69 17.94 6.32
C GLU A 65 -5.97 16.87 7.16
N ASP A 66 -6.31 15.60 6.97
CA ASP A 66 -5.69 14.49 7.70
C ASP A 66 -4.22 14.29 7.33
N PHE A 67 -3.80 14.70 6.13
CA PHE A 67 -2.40 14.67 5.70
C PHE A 67 -1.56 15.78 6.37
N LEU A 68 -2.21 16.78 6.96
CA LEU A 68 -1.55 17.90 7.64
C LEU A 68 -1.35 17.64 9.13
N ASP A 69 -1.95 16.59 9.71
CA ASP A 69 -1.75 16.25 11.12
C ASP A 69 -0.35 15.63 11.34
N PRO A 70 0.56 16.31 12.06
CA PRO A 70 1.93 15.82 12.24
C PRO A 70 2.00 14.50 13.02
N ARG A 71 0.95 14.13 13.76
CA ARG A 71 0.87 12.84 14.47
C ARG A 71 0.63 11.65 13.53
N LEU A 72 0.17 11.94 12.31
CA LEU A 72 -0.06 10.95 11.26
C LEU A 72 0.99 11.06 10.13
N ALA A 73 2.04 11.85 10.34
CA ALA A 73 3.13 11.95 9.39
C ALA A 73 3.83 10.59 9.24
N PRO A 74 4.32 10.23 8.03
CA PRO A 74 5.13 9.04 7.86
C PRO A 74 6.30 8.97 8.85
N GLY A 75 6.47 7.82 9.51
CA GLY A 75 7.46 7.56 10.55
C GLY A 75 6.99 7.87 11.98
N ALA A 76 5.86 8.55 12.16
CA ALA A 76 5.28 8.82 13.48
C ALA A 76 4.92 7.53 14.22
N LEU A 77 5.07 7.53 15.54
CA LEU A 77 4.78 6.38 16.40
C LEU A 77 3.27 6.11 16.45
N TRP A 78 2.90 4.83 16.49
CA TRP A 78 1.53 4.39 16.66
C TRP A 78 1.34 3.57 17.95
N PRO A 79 0.24 3.75 18.70
CA PRO A 79 -0.81 4.75 18.49
C PRO A 79 -0.31 6.19 18.76
N PRO A 80 -0.95 7.22 18.16
CA PRO A 80 -0.47 8.60 18.25
C PRO A 80 -0.46 9.20 19.66
N ASP A 81 -1.23 8.61 20.58
CA ASP A 81 -1.33 9.02 21.97
C ASP A 81 -0.33 8.29 22.89
N LEU A 82 0.49 7.39 22.32
CA LEU A 82 1.54 6.70 23.05
C LEU A 82 2.68 7.69 23.35
N ARG A 83 2.68 8.23 24.58
CA ARG A 83 3.78 8.99 25.17
C ARG A 83 4.60 8.12 26.11
#